data_AF-A0A8J6UT70-F1
#
_entry.id   AF-A0A8J6UT70-F1
#
_cell.length_a   1.000
_cell.length_b   1.000
_cell.length_c   1.000
_cell.angle_alpha   90.00
_cell.angle_beta   90.00
_cell.angle_gamma   90.00
#
_symmetry.space_group_name_H-M   'P 1'
#
loop_
_entity.id
_entity.type
_entity.pdbx_description
1 polymer ?
#
loop_
_entity_poly.entity_id
_entity_poly.type
_entity_poly.pdbx_seq_one_letter_code
_entity_poly.pdbx_strand_id
1 'polypeptide(L)' 'MSEIFTIDSAVAQKDRISIDVSDLREDIENCRVDAAWTELPLSAKIRVLIKERLEQLKSKEEG' A
#
# COMPACT_ATOMS: atom_id res chain seq x y z
N MET A 1 25.07 39.07 -11.96
CA MET A 1 25.18 37.60 -12.04
C MET A 1 24.43 37.06 -10.84
N SER A 2 23.21 36.58 -11.05
CA SER A 2 22.32 36.09 -9.99
C SER A 2 22.60 34.60 -9.76
N GLU A 3 22.96 34.24 -8.53
CA GLU A 3 23.24 32.87 -8.12
C GLU A 3 21.99 31.99 -8.17
N ILE A 4 22.24 30.73 -8.50
CA ILE A 4 21.31 29.65 -8.79
C ILE A 4 20.73 29.10 -7.48
N PHE A 5 19.43 28.80 -7.44
CA PHE A 5 18.88 27.77 -6.55
C PHE A 5 18.11 26.75 -7.40
N THR A 6 18.84 25.76 -7.92
CA THR A 6 18.22 24.53 -8.40
C THR A 6 17.85 23.74 -7.16
N ILE A 7 16.55 23.71 -6.83
CA ILE A 7 16.04 22.80 -5.81
C ILE A 7 16.15 21.40 -6.40
N ASP A 8 17.28 20.74 -6.16
CA ASP A 8 17.44 19.30 -6.38
C ASP A 8 16.46 18.60 -5.44
N SER A 9 15.27 18.33 -5.94
CA SER A 9 14.24 17.55 -5.25
C SER A 9 14.65 16.09 -5.32
N ALA A 10 15.70 15.73 -4.58
CA ALA A 10 16.07 14.36 -4.30
C ALA A 10 15.00 13.75 -3.38
N VAL A 11 13.85 13.39 -3.97
CA VAL A 11 12.88 12.50 -3.34
C VAL A 11 13.62 11.17 -3.18
N ALA A 12 14.17 10.93 -1.99
CA ALA A 12 14.81 9.67 -1.63
C ALA A 12 13.95 8.52 -2.15
N GLN A 13 14.49 7.74 -3.10
CA GLN A 13 13.79 6.58 -3.64
C GLN A 13 13.60 5.61 -2.49
N LYS A 14 12.42 5.70 -1.87
CA LYS A 14 11.99 4.86 -0.76
C LYS A 14 12.18 3.40 -1.18
N ASP A 15 12.92 2.62 -0.40
CA ASP A 15 13.20 1.22 -0.68
C ASP A 15 11.92 0.49 -1.10
N ARG A 16 11.89 0.07 -2.37
CA ARG A 16 10.76 -0.66 -2.94
C ARG A 16 11.04 -2.14 -2.77
N ILE A 17 10.16 -2.83 -2.05
CA ILE A 17 10.20 -4.27 -1.94
C ILE A 17 9.28 -4.84 -3.02
N SER A 18 9.84 -5.63 -3.93
CA SER A 18 9.06 -6.39 -4.90
C SER A 18 8.59 -7.69 -4.25
N ILE A 19 7.29 -7.93 -4.29
CA ILE A 19 6.66 -9.13 -3.73
C ILE A 19 5.79 -9.73 -4.82
N ASP A 20 5.96 -11.02 -5.09
CA ASP A 20 5.03 -11.76 -5.93
C ASP A 20 3.77 -12.07 -5.12
N VAL A 21 2.62 -11.76 -5.71
CA VAL A 21 1.28 -11.92 -5.13
C VAL A 21 0.33 -12.60 -6.12
N SER A 22 0.90 -13.31 -7.12
CA SER A 22 0.12 -13.91 -8.20
C SER A 22 -0.85 -14.96 -7.70
N ASP A 23 -0.46 -15.73 -6.68
CA ASP A 23 -1.28 -16.72 -5.99
C ASP A 23 -2.44 -16.08 -5.20
N LEU A 24 -2.24 -14.89 -4.66
CA LEU A 24 -3.24 -14.19 -3.84
C LEU A 24 -4.18 -13.27 -4.63
N ARG A 25 -3.91 -13.05 -5.92
CA ARG A 25 -4.62 -12.04 -6.73
C ARG A 25 -6.13 -12.26 -6.72
N GLU A 26 -6.58 -13.48 -7.00
CA GLU A 26 -8.01 -13.79 -7.10
C GLU A 26 -8.71 -13.57 -5.76
N ASP A 27 -8.10 -14.03 -4.66
CA ASP A 27 -8.63 -13.85 -3.32
C ASP A 27 -8.73 -12.37 -2.94
N ILE A 28 -7.70 -11.57 -3.25
CA ILE A 28 -7.68 -10.13 -2.94
C ILE A 28 -8.74 -9.37 -3.75
N GLU A 29 -8.90 -9.71 -5.03
CA GLU A 29 -9.86 -9.04 -5.91
C GLU A 29 -11.31 -9.34 -5.50
N ASN A 30 -11.59 -10.56 -5.00
CA ASN A 30 -12.95 -11.04 -4.71
C ASN A 30 -13.33 -11.04 -3.23
N CYS A 31 -12.44 -10.67 -2.30
CA CYS A 31 -12.74 -10.74 -0.86
C CYS A 31 -13.82 -9.76 -0.37
N ARG A 32 -14.18 -8.75 -1.18
CA ARG A 32 -15.28 -7.81 -0.90
C ARG A 32 -16.09 -7.54 -2.15
N VAL A 33 -17.38 -7.29 -1.96
CA VAL A 33 -18.37 -7.12 -3.03
C VAL A 33 -18.82 -5.68 -3.22
N ASP A 34 -18.29 -4.73 -2.43
CA ASP A 34 -18.70 -3.33 -2.54
C ASP A 34 -18.06 -2.63 -3.74
N ALA A 35 -18.78 -1.62 -4.26
CA ALA A 35 -18.35 -0.86 -5.44
C ALA A 35 -17.02 -0.14 -5.20
N ALA A 36 -16.81 0.39 -3.99
CA ALA A 36 -15.57 1.07 -3.63
C ALA A 36 -14.37 0.11 -3.69
N TRP A 37 -14.53 -1.14 -3.27
CA TRP A 37 -13.49 -2.16 -3.41
C TRP A 37 -13.19 -2.45 -4.87
N THR A 38 -14.21 -2.67 -5.69
CA THR A 38 -14.05 -3.05 -7.10
C THR A 38 -13.27 -2.00 -7.90
N GLU A 39 -13.44 -0.72 -7.57
CA GLU A 39 -12.76 0.40 -8.23
C GLU A 39 -11.30 0.60 -7.78
N LEU A 40 -10.87 -0.03 -6.68
CA LEU A 40 -9.50 0.11 -6.19
C LEU A 40 -8.50 -0.71 -7.02
N PRO A 41 -7.30 -0.17 -7.29
CA PRO A 41 -6.22 -0.96 -7.87
C PRO A 41 -5.73 -2.01 -6.86
N LEU A 42 -5.23 -3.15 -7.36
CA LEU A 42 -4.73 -4.27 -6.53
C LEU A 42 -3.75 -3.82 -5.44
N SER A 43 -2.85 -2.88 -5.73
CA SER A 43 -1.89 -2.35 -4.75
C SER A 43 -2.56 -1.60 -3.59
N ALA A 44 -3.67 -0.90 -3.85
CA ALA A 44 -4.46 -0.25 -2.80
C ALA A 44 -5.23 -1.29 -1.98
N LYS A 45 -5.82 -2.29 -2.63
CA LYS A 45 -6.49 -3.44 -1.97
C LYS A 45 -5.55 -4.12 -0.99
N ILE A 46 -4.36 -4.52 -1.46
CA ILE A 46 -3.29 -5.12 -0.64
C ILE A 46 -2.95 -4.24 0.57
N ARG A 47 -2.78 -2.93 0.35
CA ARG A 47 -2.43 -1.99 1.43
C ARG A 47 -3.53 -1.89 2.48
N VAL A 48 -4.80 -1.92 2.09
CA VAL A 48 -5.94 -1.91 3.01
C VAL A 48 -5.95 -3.18 3.85
N LEU A 49 -5.88 -4.36 3.21
CA LEU A 49 -5.87 -5.65 3.92
C LEU A 49 -4.72 -5.75 4.93
N ILE A 50 -3.52 -5.33 4.55
CA ILE A 50 -2.36 -5.33 5.45
C ILE A 50 -2.61 -4.42 6.65
N LYS A 51 -3.13 -3.20 6.44
CA LYS A 51 -3.39 -2.26 7.54
C LYS A 51 -4.40 -2.79 8.54
N GLU A 52 -5.51 -3.32 8.05
CA GLU A 52 -6.55 -3.91 8.90
C GLU A 52 -6.01 -5.09 9.69
N ARG A 53 -5.22 -5.97 9.06
CA ARG A 53 -4.64 -7.11 9.75
C ARG A 53 -3.65 -6.68 10.83
N LEU A 54 -2.83 -5.66 10.55
CA LEU A 54 -1.91 -5.09 11.55
C LEU A 54 -2.66 -4.46 12.72
N GLU A 55 -3.77 -3.78 12.47
CA GLU A 55 -4.63 -3.22 13.53
C GLU A 55 -5.22 -4.33 14.41
N GLN A 56 -5.78 -5.38 13.81
CA GLN A 56 -6.29 -6.55 14.54
C GLN A 56 -5.23 -7.21 15.42
N LEU A 57 -3.99 -7.32 14.93
CA LEU A 57 -2.89 -7.90 15.69
C LEU A 57 -2.50 -7.00 16.88
N LYS A 58 -2.40 -5.69 16.68
CA LYS A 58 -2.13 -4.73 17.75
C LYS A 58 -3.19 -4.76 18.84
N SER A 59 -4.47 -4.72 18.46
CA SER A 59 -5.58 -4.79 19.42
C SER A 59 -5.64 -6.12 20.18
N LYS A 60 -5.07 -7.20 19.63
CA LYS A 60 -4.98 -8.51 20.30
C LYS A 60 -3.85 -8.57 21.33
N GLU A 61 -2.79 -7.77 21.17
CA GLU A 61 -1.67 -7.72 22.12
C GLU A 61 -1.92 -6.78 23.30
N GLU A 62 -2.89 -5.87 23.17
CA GLU A 62 -3.26 -4.88 24.22
C GLU A 62 -4.42 -5.34 25.14
N GLY A 63 -4.98 -6.53 24.93
CA GLY A 63 -6.05 -7.12 25.75
C GLY A 63 -5.61 -8.36 26.51
#